data_AF-A0A706ULV4-F1
#
_entry.id   AF-A0A706ULV4-F1
#
_cell.length_a   1.000
_cell.length_b   1.000
_cell.length_c   1.000
_cell.angle_alpha   90.00
_cell.angle_beta   90.00
_cell.angle_gamma   90.00
#
_symmetry.space_group_name_H-M   'P 1'
#
loop_
_entity.id
_entity.type
_entity.pdbx_description
1 polymer ?
#
loop_
_entity_poly.entity_id
_entity_poly.type
_entity_poly.pdbx_seq_one_letter_code
_entity_poly.pdbx_strand_id
1 'polypeptide(L)'
;MNQSLLVTKRDGRTERINLDKIHRVLDWAAEGLNNVSVSQVELRSHIQFYDGIKTSDIHETIIKAAADLISRDAPDYQYLAARLAIFHLRKKAFGQFEPPALYHHVVKMVELGKYDNHLLEDYTEEEFKQMDSFIVHDRDMTFSYAAVKQLEGKYLVQNRVTGEIYESAQFLYILVAACLFSNYPRE
;
A
#
# COMPACT_ATOMS: atom_id res chain seq x y z
N MET A 1 32.83 10.63 6.58
CA MET A 1 32.07 11.89 6.58
C MET A 1 30.60 11.53 6.77
N ASN A 2 30.14 11.40 8.01
CA ASN A 2 28.72 11.14 8.30
C ASN A 2 27.99 12.49 8.34
N GLN A 3 27.65 13.04 7.17
CA GLN A 3 26.58 14.03 7.12
C GLN A 3 25.29 13.27 7.43
N SER A 4 24.73 13.52 8.62
CA SER A 4 23.45 12.94 9.01
C SER A 4 22.34 13.56 8.17
N LEU A 5 21.94 12.87 7.09
CA LEU A 5 20.83 13.29 6.24
C LEU A 5 19.56 13.47 7.08
N LEU A 6 18.89 14.59 6.89
CA LEU A 6 17.56 14.84 7.43
C LEU A 6 16.49 14.39 6.43
N VAL A 7 15.38 13.89 6.94
CA VAL A 7 14.21 13.49 6.14
C VAL A 7 12.99 14.28 6.56
N THR A 8 12.18 14.67 5.59
CA THR A 8 10.91 15.38 5.80
C THR A 8 9.77 14.37 5.89
N LYS A 9 9.14 14.27 7.06
CA LYS A 9 7.98 13.42 7.32
C LYS A 9 6.73 13.97 6.62
N ARG A 10 5.70 13.13 6.54
CA ARG A 10 4.43 13.51 5.90
C ARG A 10 3.67 14.61 6.64
N ASP A 11 3.89 14.73 7.96
CA ASP A 11 3.37 15.81 8.81
C ASP A 11 4.23 17.10 8.76
N GLY A 12 5.26 17.13 7.90
CA GLY A 12 6.17 18.26 7.73
C GLY A 12 7.33 18.32 8.74
N ARG A 13 7.37 17.43 9.73
CA ARG A 13 8.48 17.38 10.70
C ARG A 13 9.76 16.87 10.04
N THR A 14 10.91 17.32 10.53
CA THR A 14 12.21 16.81 10.10
C THR A 14 12.80 15.89 11.17
N GLU A 15 13.36 14.75 10.74
CA GLU A 15 14.09 13.84 11.61
C GLU A 15 15.35 13.32 10.91
N ARG A 16 16.28 12.72 11.66
CA ARG A 16 17.42 12.04 11.03
C ARG A 16 16.95 10.81 10.27
N ILE A 17 17.54 10.57 9.11
CA ILE A 17 17.31 9.34 8.37
C ILE A 17 17.60 8.13 9.26
N ASN A 18 16.70 7.15 9.23
CA ASN A 18 16.87 5.92 9.97
C ASN A 18 16.99 4.77 8.97
N LEU A 19 18.23 4.38 8.69
CA LEU A 19 18.55 3.33 7.72
C LEU A 19 18.11 1.96 8.23
N ASP A 20 18.18 1.70 9.54
CA ASP A 20 17.71 0.44 10.13
C ASP A 20 16.21 0.21 9.89
N LYS A 21 15.40 1.28 9.91
CA LYS A 21 13.97 1.20 9.56
C LYS A 21 13.77 0.84 8.09
N ILE A 22 14.61 1.35 7.18
CA ILE A 22 14.54 1.02 5.76
C ILE A 22 14.92 -0.45 5.56
N HIS A 23 16.03 -0.88 6.17
CA HIS A 23 16.52 -2.26 6.13
C HIS A 23 15.44 -3.25 6.58
N ARG A 24 14.83 -3.01 7.75
CA ARG A 24 13.74 -3.87 8.28
C ARG A 24 12.53 -3.99 7.34
N VAL A 25 12.18 -2.91 6.63
CA VAL A 25 11.07 -2.95 5.67
C VAL A 25 11.47 -3.73 4.42
N LEU A 26 12.72 -3.61 3.96
CA LEU A 26 13.23 -4.40 2.84
C LEU A 26 13.34 -5.89 3.19
N ASP A 27 13.83 -6.23 4.38
CA ASP A 27 13.91 -7.61 4.88
C ASP A 27 12.53 -8.26 4.94
N TRP A 28 11.55 -7.55 5.53
CA TRP A 28 10.15 -7.99 5.56
C TRP A 28 9.61 -8.23 4.14
N ALA A 29 9.85 -7.29 3.22
CA ALA A 29 9.37 -7.43 1.85
C ALA A 29 10.07 -8.57 1.10
N ALA A 30 11.31 -8.91 1.47
CA ALA A 30 12.11 -10.00 0.89
C ALA A 30 11.79 -11.39 1.47
N GLU A 31 10.99 -11.47 2.53
CA GLU A 31 10.70 -12.72 3.22
C GLU A 31 10.13 -13.80 2.28
N GLY A 32 10.76 -14.98 2.27
CA GLY A 32 10.35 -16.12 1.43
C GLY A 32 10.63 -15.96 -0.07
N LEU A 33 11.33 -14.90 -0.51
CA LEU A 33 11.71 -14.69 -1.90
C LEU A 33 13.08 -15.28 -2.21
N ASN A 34 13.26 -15.78 -3.43
CA ASN A 34 14.49 -16.38 -3.90
C ASN A 34 15.27 -15.43 -4.82
N ASN A 35 16.59 -15.50 -4.73
CA ASN A 35 17.50 -14.73 -5.61
C ASN A 35 17.24 -13.21 -5.60
N VAL A 36 16.86 -12.66 -4.43
CA VAL A 36 16.76 -11.22 -4.18
C VAL A 36 17.84 -10.78 -3.19
N SER A 37 18.36 -9.57 -3.37
CA SER A 37 19.34 -8.96 -2.46
C SER A 37 18.83 -7.63 -1.92
N VAL A 38 18.59 -7.59 -0.60
CA VAL A 38 18.24 -6.37 0.14
C VAL A 38 19.33 -5.32 -0.01
N SER A 39 20.59 -5.70 0.20
CA SER A 39 21.74 -4.79 0.08
C SER A 39 21.85 -4.16 -1.31
N GLN A 40 21.51 -4.89 -2.37
CA GLN A 40 21.53 -4.34 -3.73
C GLN A 40 20.47 -3.26 -3.94
N VAL A 41 19.28 -3.43 -3.37
CA VAL A 41 18.21 -2.41 -3.40
C VAL A 41 18.64 -1.19 -2.57
N GLU A 42 19.22 -1.40 -1.39
CA GLU A 42 19.71 -0.31 -0.54
C GLU A 42 20.77 0.53 -1.23
N LEU A 43 21.81 -0.11 -1.81
CA LEU A 43 22.88 0.59 -2.51
C LEU A 43 22.36 1.43 -3.68
N ARG A 44 21.45 0.88 -4.49
CA ARG A 44 20.84 1.61 -5.62
C ARG A 44 19.95 2.77 -5.17
N SER A 45 19.31 2.64 -4.01
CA SER A 45 18.40 3.65 -3.47
C SER A 45 19.16 4.77 -2.77
N HIS A 46 20.16 4.43 -1.95
CA HIS A 46 20.92 5.38 -1.13
C HIS A 46 21.66 6.42 -1.96
N ILE A 47 22.14 6.03 -3.15
CA ILE A 47 22.81 6.95 -4.09
C ILE A 47 21.88 8.11 -4.50
N GLN A 48 20.57 7.94 -4.42
CA GLN A 48 19.57 8.93 -4.82
C GLN A 48 19.07 9.77 -3.63
N PHE A 49 19.49 9.47 -2.39
CA PHE A 49 19.06 10.23 -1.22
C PHE A 49 19.83 11.55 -1.10
N TYR A 50 19.11 12.60 -0.70
CA TYR A 50 19.63 13.95 -0.49
C TYR A 50 19.06 14.56 0.80
N ASP A 51 19.71 15.60 1.32
CA ASP A 51 19.29 16.23 2.57
C ASP A 51 17.91 16.89 2.44
N GLY A 52 17.02 16.63 3.39
CA GLY A 52 15.64 17.11 3.37
C GLY A 52 14.68 16.29 2.51
N ILE A 53 15.13 15.18 1.91
CA ILE A 53 14.27 14.28 1.10
C ILE A 53 12.99 13.90 1.86
N LYS A 54 11.85 13.90 1.15
CA LYS A 54 10.59 13.50 1.76
C LYS A 54 10.55 11.99 1.96
N THR A 55 9.94 11.55 3.06
CA THR A 55 9.74 10.13 3.32
C THR A 55 8.91 9.42 2.25
N SER A 56 8.02 10.12 1.55
CA SER A 56 7.33 9.59 0.36
C SER A 56 8.31 9.21 -0.75
N ASP A 57 9.29 10.07 -0.99
CA ASP A 57 10.21 9.96 -2.12
C ASP A 57 11.26 8.88 -1.83
N ILE A 58 11.63 8.68 -0.56
CA ILE A 58 12.42 7.52 -0.11
C ILE A 58 11.71 6.22 -0.49
N HIS A 59 10.40 6.11 -0.19
CA HIS A 59 9.61 4.91 -0.50
C HIS A 59 9.53 4.67 -2.02
N GLU A 60 9.25 5.70 -2.82
CA GLU A 60 9.24 5.58 -4.29
C GLU A 60 10.60 5.17 -4.84
N THR A 61 11.69 5.70 -4.27
CA THR A 61 13.07 5.37 -4.67
C THR A 61 13.38 3.89 -4.42
N ILE A 62 13.06 3.35 -3.25
CA ILE A 62 13.32 1.93 -2.94
C ILE A 62 12.43 0.99 -3.78
N ILE A 63 11.17 1.38 -4.03
CA ILE A 63 10.25 0.62 -4.90
C ILE A 63 10.82 0.55 -6.31
N LYS A 64 11.24 1.69 -6.86
CA LYS A 64 11.83 1.76 -8.20
C LYS A 64 13.13 0.97 -8.28
N ALA A 65 14.02 1.10 -7.29
CA ALA A 65 15.27 0.35 -7.24
C ALA A 65 15.06 -1.17 -7.25
N ALA A 66 14.05 -1.66 -6.53
CA ALA A 66 13.65 -3.08 -6.57
C ALA A 66 13.01 -3.46 -7.91
N ALA A 67 12.15 -2.61 -8.47
CA ALA A 67 11.49 -2.87 -9.75
C ALA A 67 12.48 -2.91 -10.93
N ASP A 68 13.51 -2.07 -10.93
CA ASP A 68 14.56 -2.03 -11.96
C ASP A 68 15.48 -3.27 -11.92
N LEU A 69 15.36 -4.12 -10.90
CA LEU A 69 16.08 -5.39 -10.76
C LEU A 69 15.27 -6.60 -11.25
N ILE A 70 14.00 -6.41 -11.61
CA ILE A 70 13.15 -7.47 -12.17
C ILE A 70 13.76 -7.98 -13.47
N SER A 71 14.06 -9.28 -13.50
CA SER A 71 14.66 -9.93 -14.66
C SER A 71 14.22 -11.39 -14.75
N ARG A 72 14.58 -12.07 -15.86
CA ARG A 72 14.33 -13.51 -16.01
C ARG A 72 15.11 -14.35 -14.99
N ASP A 73 16.31 -13.88 -14.62
CA ASP A 73 17.20 -14.59 -13.69
C ASP A 73 16.81 -14.34 -12.22
N ALA A 74 16.20 -13.19 -11.92
CA ALA A 74 15.72 -12.83 -10.59
C ALA A 74 14.25 -12.33 -10.66
N PRO A 75 13.27 -13.22 -10.92
CA PRO A 75 11.87 -12.83 -11.09
C PRO A 75 11.21 -12.37 -9.80
N ASP A 76 11.66 -12.83 -8.63
CA ASP A 76 11.02 -12.53 -7.34
C ASP A 76 11.17 -11.06 -6.91
N TYR A 77 12.05 -10.28 -7.58
CA TYR A 77 12.03 -8.82 -7.47
C TYR A 77 10.67 -8.22 -7.79
N GLN A 78 9.83 -8.90 -8.59
CA GLN A 78 8.47 -8.45 -8.87
C GLN A 78 7.59 -8.45 -7.61
N TYR A 79 7.81 -9.40 -6.70
CA TYR A 79 7.08 -9.49 -5.43
C TYR A 79 7.71 -8.56 -4.39
N LEU A 80 9.03 -8.44 -4.36
CA LEU A 80 9.72 -7.47 -3.50
C LEU A 80 9.22 -6.05 -3.76
N ALA A 81 9.26 -5.61 -5.03
CA ALA A 81 8.78 -4.30 -5.43
C ALA A 81 7.27 -4.13 -5.19
N ALA A 82 6.47 -5.18 -5.40
CA ALA A 82 5.03 -5.16 -5.10
C ALA A 82 4.74 -4.94 -3.61
N ARG A 83 5.39 -5.71 -2.73
CA ARG A 83 5.18 -5.62 -1.27
C ARG A 83 5.59 -4.24 -0.74
N LEU A 84 6.69 -3.68 -1.25
CA LEU A 84 7.10 -2.30 -0.95
C LEU A 84 6.06 -1.28 -1.44
N ALA A 85 5.51 -1.47 -2.64
CA ALA A 85 4.47 -0.60 -3.18
C ALA A 85 3.16 -0.70 -2.38
N ILE A 86 2.73 -1.90 -1.99
CA ILE A 86 1.57 -2.08 -1.11
C ILE A 86 1.81 -1.40 0.24
N PHE A 87 2.97 -1.59 0.87
CA PHE A 87 3.31 -0.91 2.12
C PHE A 87 3.20 0.62 1.99
N HIS A 88 3.68 1.16 0.87
CA HIS A 88 3.57 2.59 0.58
C HIS A 88 2.11 3.03 0.41
N LEU A 89 1.31 2.29 -0.35
CA LEU A 89 -0.12 2.54 -0.58
C LEU A 89 -0.95 2.48 0.71
N ARG A 90 -0.73 1.47 1.56
CA ARG A 90 -1.39 1.35 2.88
C ARG A 90 -1.15 2.59 3.71
N LYS A 91 0.12 3.03 3.80
CA LYS A 91 0.44 4.27 4.48
C LYS A 91 -0.22 5.48 3.82
N LYS A 92 -0.28 5.58 2.48
CA LYS A 92 -0.92 6.71 1.79
C LYS A 92 -2.41 6.79 2.12
N ALA A 93 -3.12 5.66 2.09
CA ALA A 93 -4.56 5.62 2.32
C ALA A 93 -4.95 5.73 3.81
N PHE A 94 -4.20 5.08 4.69
CA PHE A 94 -4.61 4.88 6.09
C PHE A 94 -3.69 5.53 7.11
N GLY A 95 -2.54 6.07 6.70
CA GLY A 95 -1.51 6.59 7.61
C GLY A 95 -0.69 5.52 8.34
N GLN A 96 -1.12 4.26 8.29
CA GLN A 96 -0.49 3.09 8.90
C GLN A 96 -0.53 1.89 7.94
N PHE A 97 0.10 0.77 8.32
CA PHE A 97 0.10 -0.43 7.49
C PHE A 97 -1.21 -1.23 7.61
N GLU A 98 -1.72 -1.35 8.84
CA GLU A 98 -2.94 -2.09 9.13
C GLU A 98 -4.18 -1.32 8.67
N PRO A 99 -5.04 -1.88 7.81
CA PRO A 99 -6.25 -1.22 7.38
C PRO A 99 -7.21 -1.02 8.57
N PRO A 100 -8.05 0.03 8.53
CA PRO A 100 -9.14 0.17 9.50
C PRO A 100 -10.17 -0.96 9.35
N ALA A 101 -11.04 -1.15 10.35
CA ALA A 101 -12.18 -2.06 10.19
C ALA A 101 -13.06 -1.64 9.00
N LEU A 102 -13.63 -2.62 8.29
CA LEU A 102 -14.37 -2.39 7.04
C LEU A 102 -15.49 -1.36 7.21
N TYR A 103 -16.29 -1.47 8.27
CA TYR A 103 -17.39 -0.54 8.52
C TYR A 103 -16.91 0.91 8.67
N HIS A 104 -15.87 1.14 9.48
CA HIS A 104 -15.30 2.48 9.68
C HIS A 104 -14.71 3.06 8.39
N HIS A 105 -14.11 2.21 7.55
CA HIS A 105 -13.65 2.61 6.23
C HIS A 105 -14.80 3.06 5.33
N VAL A 106 -15.86 2.26 5.24
CA VAL A 106 -17.03 2.55 4.39
C VAL A 106 -17.72 3.85 4.85
N VAL A 107 -17.98 4.01 6.15
CA VAL A 107 -18.56 5.26 6.70
C VAL A 107 -17.76 6.48 6.29
N LYS A 108 -16.44 6.46 6.50
CA LYS A 108 -15.55 7.56 6.12
C LYS A 108 -15.59 7.84 4.61
N MET A 109 -15.59 6.79 3.78
CA MET A 109 -15.60 6.95 2.32
C MET A 109 -16.92 7.48 1.78
N VAL A 110 -18.04 7.11 2.40
CA VAL A 110 -19.36 7.63 2.09
C VAL A 110 -19.46 9.12 2.48
N GLU A 111 -19.00 9.50 3.68
CA GLU A 111 -18.94 10.90 4.12
C GLU A 111 -18.07 11.78 3.19
N LEU A 112 -17.00 11.23 2.63
CA LEU A 112 -16.14 11.89 1.64
C LEU A 112 -16.70 11.88 0.20
N GLY A 113 -17.87 11.26 -0.02
CA GLY A 113 -18.50 11.11 -1.34
C GLY A 113 -17.67 10.25 -2.30
N LYS A 114 -16.92 9.27 -1.79
CA LYS A 114 -16.07 8.36 -2.57
C LYS A 114 -16.72 7.01 -2.82
N TYR A 115 -17.56 6.55 -1.90
CA TYR A 115 -18.43 5.38 -2.06
C TYR A 115 -19.90 5.80 -2.10
N ASP A 116 -20.75 4.93 -2.63
CA ASP A 116 -22.18 5.15 -2.70
C ASP A 116 -22.85 4.93 -1.34
N ASN A 117 -23.85 5.76 -1.01
CA ASN A 117 -24.60 5.69 0.25
C ASN A 117 -25.33 4.35 0.41
N HIS A 118 -25.74 3.71 -0.70
CA HIS A 118 -26.52 2.47 -0.65
C HIS A 118 -25.78 1.35 0.12
N LEU A 119 -24.44 1.38 0.17
CA LEU A 119 -23.67 0.41 0.95
C LEU A 119 -24.04 0.42 2.45
N LEU A 120 -24.33 1.59 3.01
CA LEU A 120 -24.73 1.75 4.41
C LEU A 120 -26.25 1.60 4.63
N GLU A 121 -27.04 1.66 3.57
CA GLU A 121 -28.48 1.42 3.58
C GLU A 121 -28.79 -0.09 3.46
N ASP A 122 -28.05 -0.78 2.59
CA ASP A 122 -28.23 -2.19 2.26
C ASP A 122 -27.66 -3.11 3.34
N TYR A 123 -26.54 -2.73 3.97
CA TYR A 123 -25.82 -3.54 4.95
C TYR A 123 -25.74 -2.87 6.32
N THR A 124 -26.05 -3.65 7.35
CA THR A 124 -25.88 -3.28 8.75
C THR A 124 -24.42 -3.31 9.19
N GLU A 125 -24.10 -2.66 10.32
CA GLU A 125 -22.77 -2.71 10.92
C GLU A 125 -22.33 -4.16 11.24
N GLU A 126 -23.25 -5.01 11.70
CA GLU A 126 -23.01 -6.43 11.96
C GLU A 126 -22.67 -7.21 10.68
N GLU A 127 -23.38 -6.96 9.57
CA GLU A 127 -23.07 -7.55 8.27
C GLU A 127 -21.70 -7.08 7.76
N PHE A 128 -21.32 -5.81 7.98
CA PHE A 128 -19.96 -5.34 7.70
C PHE A 128 -18.90 -6.01 8.56
N LYS A 129 -19.15 -6.21 9.87
CA LYS A 129 -18.24 -6.96 10.75
C LYS A 129 -18.08 -8.41 10.27
N GLN A 130 -19.15 -9.02 9.79
CA GLN A 130 -19.09 -10.36 9.19
C GLN A 130 -18.28 -10.35 7.89
N MET A 131 -18.50 -9.38 7.00
CA MET A 131 -17.72 -9.23 5.77
C MET A 131 -16.24 -8.99 6.05
N ASP A 132 -15.90 -8.22 7.08
CA ASP A 132 -14.52 -7.99 7.51
C ASP A 132 -13.82 -9.30 7.89
N SER A 133 -14.55 -10.26 8.48
CA SER A 133 -14.01 -11.60 8.78
C SER A 133 -13.68 -12.45 7.56
N PHE A 134 -14.23 -12.12 6.38
CA PHE A 134 -13.91 -12.79 5.11
C PHE A 134 -12.64 -12.23 4.47
N ILE A 135 -12.23 -11.02 4.86
CA ILE A 135 -11.09 -10.33 4.30
C ILE A 135 -9.79 -10.94 4.84
N VAL A 136 -8.84 -11.15 3.92
CA VAL A 136 -7.47 -11.54 4.27
C VAL A 136 -6.53 -10.54 3.64
N HIS A 137 -6.16 -9.50 4.41
CA HIS A 137 -5.31 -8.40 3.95
C HIS A 137 -3.93 -8.82 3.45
N ASP A 138 -3.41 -9.95 3.92
CA ASP A 138 -2.14 -10.53 3.48
C ASP A 138 -2.17 -11.00 2.01
N ARG A 139 -3.36 -11.18 1.42
CA ARG A 139 -3.48 -11.45 -0.02
C ARG A 139 -2.95 -10.30 -0.87
N ASP A 140 -2.83 -9.08 -0.34
CA ASP A 140 -2.16 -8.00 -1.05
C ASP A 140 -0.66 -8.33 -1.32
N MET A 141 -0.05 -9.21 -0.52
CA MET A 141 1.37 -9.60 -0.69
C MET A 141 1.59 -10.59 -1.83
N THR A 142 0.53 -11.09 -2.47
CA THR A 142 0.62 -12.03 -3.59
C THR A 142 0.64 -11.33 -4.95
N PHE A 143 0.43 -10.02 -5.01
CA PHE A 143 0.49 -9.27 -6.26
C PHE A 143 1.91 -9.17 -6.79
N SER A 144 2.06 -9.18 -8.13
CA SER A 144 3.29 -8.74 -8.79
C SER A 144 3.32 -7.22 -8.90
N TYR A 145 4.51 -6.65 -9.10
CA TYR A 145 4.68 -5.19 -9.15
C TYR A 145 3.81 -4.54 -10.24
N ALA A 146 3.72 -5.16 -11.42
CA ALA A 146 2.88 -4.68 -12.50
C ALA A 146 1.39 -4.65 -12.10
N ALA A 147 0.90 -5.66 -11.37
CA ALA A 147 -0.47 -5.69 -10.87
C ALA A 147 -0.74 -4.55 -9.88
N VAL A 148 0.20 -4.28 -8.95
CA VAL A 148 0.08 -3.15 -8.02
C VAL A 148 0.05 -1.81 -8.76
N LYS A 149 0.86 -1.63 -9.81
CA LYS A 149 0.81 -0.41 -10.63
C LYS A 149 -0.51 -0.26 -11.41
N GLN A 150 -1.13 -1.35 -11.85
CA GLN A 150 -2.48 -1.28 -12.42
C GLN A 150 -3.49 -0.88 -11.35
N LEU A 151 -3.43 -1.49 -10.16
CA LEU A 151 -4.31 -1.16 -9.04
C LEU A 151 -4.23 0.33 -8.69
N GLU A 152 -3.03 0.81 -8.39
CA GLU A 152 -2.78 2.23 -8.09
C GLU A 152 -3.18 3.13 -9.24
N GLY A 153 -2.86 2.76 -10.48
CA GLY A 153 -3.06 3.63 -11.63
C GLY A 153 -4.50 3.73 -12.09
N LYS A 154 -5.33 2.70 -11.90
CA LYS A 154 -6.64 2.61 -12.57
C LYS A 154 -7.79 2.12 -11.71
N TYR A 155 -7.55 1.24 -10.75
CA TYR A 155 -8.63 0.55 -10.04
C TYR A 155 -8.96 1.15 -8.68
N LEU A 156 -7.94 1.46 -7.87
CA LEU A 156 -8.18 1.97 -6.51
C LEU A 156 -8.86 3.33 -6.58
N VAL A 157 -9.90 3.52 -5.75
CA VAL A 157 -10.56 4.80 -5.55
C VAL A 157 -9.55 5.83 -5.09
N GLN A 158 -9.49 6.93 -5.84
CA GLN A 158 -8.45 7.94 -5.72
C GLN A 158 -8.91 9.30 -6.24
N ASN A 159 -8.25 10.35 -5.78
CA ASN A 159 -8.38 11.67 -6.35
C ASN A 159 -7.37 11.85 -7.49
N ARG A 160 -7.87 11.98 -8.72
CA ARG A 160 -7.03 12.10 -9.93
C ARG A 160 -6.26 13.42 -10.03
N VAL A 161 -6.68 14.45 -9.29
CA VAL A 161 -6.02 15.75 -9.27
C VAL A 161 -4.90 15.78 -8.22
N THR A 162 -5.19 15.31 -7.00
CA THR A 162 -4.21 15.35 -5.89
C THR A 162 -3.31 14.12 -5.82
N GLY A 163 -3.70 13.00 -6.45
CA GLY A 163 -3.00 11.72 -6.36
C GLY A 163 -3.21 10.98 -5.05
N GLU A 164 -4.19 11.41 -4.23
CA GLU A 164 -4.56 10.75 -2.98
C GLU A 164 -5.26 9.41 -3.26
N ILE A 165 -4.76 8.33 -2.66
CA ILE A 165 -5.35 6.99 -2.73
C ILE A 165 -6.17 6.77 -1.46
N TYR A 166 -7.39 6.26 -1.59
CA TYR A 166 -8.31 6.15 -0.45
C TYR A 166 -8.49 4.74 0.08
N GLU A 167 -8.15 3.70 -0.69
CA GLU A 167 -8.47 2.31 -0.35
C GLU A 167 -7.31 1.34 -0.63
N SER A 168 -7.51 0.08 -0.23
CA SER A 168 -6.63 -1.06 -0.54
C SER A 168 -7.35 -2.07 -1.43
N ALA A 169 -6.59 -3.01 -2.02
CA ALA A 169 -7.15 -3.96 -2.98
C ALA A 169 -8.18 -4.91 -2.36
N GLN A 170 -8.01 -5.34 -1.11
CA GLN A 170 -9.01 -6.19 -0.47
C GLN A 170 -10.35 -5.46 -0.24
N PHE A 171 -10.33 -4.16 0.08
CA PHE A 171 -11.57 -3.37 0.18
C PHE A 171 -12.25 -3.24 -1.19
N LEU A 172 -11.47 -3.04 -2.24
CA LEU A 172 -12.02 -3.07 -3.60
C LEU A 172 -12.73 -4.41 -3.86
N TYR A 173 -12.10 -5.55 -3.57
CA TYR A 173 -12.70 -6.86 -3.85
C TYR A 173 -13.98 -7.13 -3.05
N ILE A 174 -13.95 -6.89 -1.73
CA ILE A 174 -15.11 -7.17 -0.87
C ILE A 174 -16.29 -6.24 -1.20
N LEU A 175 -16.03 -4.97 -1.50
CA LEU A 175 -17.08 -3.99 -1.79
C LEU A 175 -17.66 -4.16 -3.19
N VAL A 176 -16.85 -4.58 -4.18
CA VAL A 176 -17.39 -5.03 -5.48
C VAL A 176 -18.36 -6.20 -5.27
N ALA A 177 -17.99 -7.19 -4.45
CA ALA A 177 -18.89 -8.29 -4.13
C ALA A 177 -20.15 -7.80 -3.40
N ALA A 178 -20.01 -6.98 -2.36
CA ALA A 178 -21.14 -6.44 -1.62
C ALA A 178 -22.12 -5.67 -2.51
N CYS A 179 -21.64 -4.79 -3.39
CA CYS A 179 -22.50 -4.05 -4.32
C CYS A 179 -23.21 -4.97 -5.33
N LEU A 180 -22.51 -5.94 -5.91
CA LEU A 180 -23.09 -6.82 -6.94
C LEU A 180 -24.17 -7.75 -6.38
N PHE A 181 -24.08 -8.09 -5.10
CA PHE A 181 -24.99 -9.03 -4.44
C PHE A 181 -25.94 -8.35 -3.42
N SER A 182 -26.00 -7.01 -3.35
CA SER A 182 -26.78 -6.32 -2.31
C SER A 182 -28.30 -6.59 -2.35
N ASN A 183 -28.83 -6.95 -3.52
CA ASN A 183 -30.25 -7.28 -3.70
C ASN A 183 -30.57 -8.78 -3.52
N TYR A 184 -29.61 -9.60 -3.08
CA TYR A 184 -29.87 -11.02 -2.86
C TYR A 184 -30.72 -11.24 -1.59
N PRO A 185 -31.45 -12.36 -1.52
CA PRO A 185 -32.15 -12.75 -0.29
C PRO A 185 -31.18 -12.82 0.89
N ARG A 186 -31.61 -12.38 2.08
CA ARG A 186 -30.82 -12.47 3.32
C ARG A 186 -30.89 -13.86 3.98
N GLU A 187 -31.44 -14.84 3.27
CA GLU A 187 -31.71 -16.22 3.72
C GLU A 187 -30.81 -17.23 2.99
#